data_AF-A0A355SSQ6-F1
#
_entry.id   AF-A0A355SSQ6-F1
#
_cell.length_a   1.000
_cell.length_b   1.000
_cell.length_c   1.000
_cell.angle_alpha   90.00
_cell.angle_beta   90.00
_cell.angle_gamma   90.00
#
_symmetry.space_group_name_H-M   'P 1'
#
loop_
_entity.id
_entity.type
_entity.pdbx_description
1 polymer ?
#
loop_
_entity_poly.entity_id
_entity_poly.type
_entity_poly.pdbx_seq_one_letter_code
_entity_poly.pdbx_strand_id
1 'polypeptide(L)' 'MESLWDAICQEKHQSQSPDWHGAVLEERRQQIAAGEAKWLGLDELKKRLG' A
#
# COMPACT_ATOMS: atom_id res chain seq x y z
N MET A 1 13.98 -16.30 3.85
CA MET A 1 13.05 -15.14 3.89
C MET A 1 11.93 -15.34 2.88
N GLU A 2 12.25 -15.77 1.66
CA GLU A 2 11.29 -16.21 0.62
C GLU A 2 10.30 -17.28 1.13
N SER A 3 10.76 -18.33 1.85
CA SER A 3 9.89 -19.43 2.30
C SER A 3 8.76 -19.02 3.26
N LEU A 4 8.97 -17.99 4.09
CA LEU A 4 7.92 -17.44 4.96
C LEU A 4 6.92 -16.62 4.14
N TRP A 5 7.45 -15.85 3.19
CA TRP A 5 6.64 -15.06 2.27
C TRP A 5 5.77 -15.94 1.37
N ASP A 6 6.32 -17.03 0.85
CA ASP A 6 5.61 -18.06 0.08
C ASP A 6 4.48 -18.68 0.90
N ALA A 7 4.71 -19.00 2.18
CA ALA A 7 3.69 -19.56 3.05
C ALA A 7 2.52 -18.57 3.26
N ILE A 8 2.81 -17.27 3.46
CA ILE A 8 1.80 -16.22 3.61
C ILE A 8 1.03 -16.01 2.30
N CYS A 9 1.70 -16.06 1.14
CA CYS A 9 1.05 -15.91 -0.16
C CYS A 9 0.16 -17.12 -0.52
N GLN A 10 0.53 -18.30 -0.03
CA GLN A 10 -0.23 -19.54 -0.22
C GLN A 10 -1.41 -19.67 0.75
N GLU A 11 -1.47 -18.85 1.81
CA GLU A 11 -2.61 -18.78 2.71
C GLU A 11 -3.84 -18.23 1.97
N LYS A 12 -4.83 -19.10 1.77
CA LYS A 12 -6.10 -18.73 1.10
C LYS A 12 -7.00 -17.81 1.93
N HIS A 13 -6.66 -17.59 3.19
CA HIS A 13 -7.38 -16.69 4.08
C HIS A 13 -6.97 -15.24 3.80
N GLN A 14 -7.58 -14.65 2.77
CA GLN A 14 -7.53 -13.21 2.60
C GLN A 14 -8.28 -12.57 3.77
N SER A 15 -7.55 -11.90 4.66
CA SER A 15 -8.17 -11.10 5.71
C SER A 15 -9.01 -10.01 5.06
N GLN A 16 -10.25 -9.86 5.52
CA GLN A 16 -11.09 -8.76 5.07
C GLN A 16 -10.43 -7.44 5.45
N SER A 17 -10.45 -6.49 4.51
CA SER A 17 -10.04 -5.13 4.84
C SER A 17 -10.94 -4.58 5.94
N PRO A 18 -10.39 -3.83 6.91
CA PRO A 18 -11.20 -3.12 7.89
C PRO A 18 -12.21 -2.19 7.22
N ASP A 19 -13.35 -1.94 7.86
CA ASP A 19 -14.42 -1.09 7.31
C ASP A 19 -13.95 0.32 6.94
N TRP A 20 -13.00 0.87 7.69
CA TRP A 20 -12.43 2.20 7.45
C TRP A 20 -11.49 2.26 6.24
N HIS A 21 -10.99 1.12 5.75
CA HIS A 21 -9.96 1.07 4.71
C HIS A 21 -10.43 1.74 3.41
N GLY A 22 -11.70 1.53 3.03
CA GLY A 22 -12.29 2.14 1.85
C GLY A 22 -12.33 3.68 1.92
N ALA A 23 -12.68 4.23 3.09
CA ALA A 23 -12.74 5.67 3.29
C ALA A 23 -11.37 6.35 3.13
N VAL A 24 -10.31 5.71 3.65
CA VAL A 24 -8.93 6.20 3.50
C VAL A 24 -8.48 6.17 2.05
N LEU A 25 -8.86 5.14 1.29
CA LEU A 25 -8.54 5.06 -0.14
C LEU A 25 -9.29 6.12 -0.96
N GLU A 26 -10.54 6.42 -0.62
CA GLU A 26 -11.32 7.48 -1.26
C GLU A 26 -10.69 8.86 -1.01
N GLU A 27 -10.32 9.17 0.24
CA GLU A 27 -9.64 10.42 0.59
C GLU A 27 -8.34 10.61 -0.22
N ARG A 28 -7.51 9.57 -0.29
CA ARG A 28 -6.26 9.61 -1.07
C ARG A 28 -6.52 9.78 -2.56
N ARG A 29 -7.57 9.15 -3.10
CA ARG A 29 -7.93 9.30 -4.51
C ARG A 29 -8.34 10.74 -4.83
N GLN A 30 -9.06 11.40 -3.92
CA GLN A 30 -9.44 12.80 -4.07
C GLN A 30 -8.21 13.71 -4.05
N GLN A 31 -7.25 13.49 -3.15
CA GLN A 31 -5.98 14.23 -3.13
C GLN A 31 -5.18 14.07 -4.43
N ILE A 32 -5.17 12.85 -5.00
CA ILE A 32 -4.53 12.60 -6.30
C ILE A 32 -5.25 13.38 -7.41
N ALA A 33 -6.58 13.32 -7.45
CA ALA A 33 -7.38 14.02 -8.47
C ALA A 33 -7.27 15.54 -8.36
N ALA A 34 -7.14 16.08 -7.15
CA ALA A 34 -6.92 17.50 -6.87
C ALA A 34 -5.50 17.97 -7.20
N GLY A 35 -4.57 17.07 -7.50
CA GLY A 35 -3.16 17.39 -7.74
C GLY A 35 -2.36 17.69 -6.46
N GLU A 36 -2.91 17.34 -5.29
CA GLU A 36 -2.29 17.58 -3.98
C GLU A 36 -1.36 16.41 -3.57
N ALA A 37 -1.46 15.28 -4.26
CA ALA A 37 -0.62 14.12 -4.00
C ALA A 37 0.84 14.36 -4.42
N LYS A 38 1.77 13.97 -3.55
CA LYS A 38 3.22 13.97 -3.84
C LYS A 38 3.65 12.61 -4.36
N TRP A 39 4.38 12.62 -5.46
CA TRP A 39 4.96 11.43 -6.06
C TRP A 39 6.42 11.28 -5.62
N LEU A 40 6.80 10.06 -5.26
CA LEU A 40 8.17 9.73 -4.92
C LEU A 40 8.63 8.58 -5.80
N GLY A 41 9.76 8.76 -6.49
CA GLY A 41 10.36 7.70 -7.28
C GLY A 41 10.85 6.55 -6.39
N LEU A 42 10.84 5.32 -6.92
CA LEU A 42 11.27 4.15 -6.16
C LEU A 42 12.73 4.26 -5.68
N ASP A 43 13.63 4.81 -6.49
CA ASP A 43 15.02 5.07 -6.10
C ASP A 43 15.13 6.07 -4.95
N GLU A 44 14.29 7.10 -4.94
CA GLU A 44 14.28 8.11 -3.90
C GLU A 44 13.67 7.57 -2.60
N LEU A 45 12.62 6.75 -2.70
CA LEU A 45 12.04 6.01 -1.59
C LEU A 45 13.06 5.07 -0.94
N LYS A 46 13.81 4.30 -1.74
CA LYS A 46 14.86 3.40 -1.26
C LYS A 46 15.96 4.15 -0.51
N LYS A 47 16.38 5.31 -1.01
CA LYS A 47 17.37 6.17 -0.33
C LYS A 47 16.88 6.74 1.00
N ARG A 48 15.57 6.95 1.15
CA ARG A 48 14.97 7.51 2.36
C ARG A 48 14.75 6.47 3.47
N LEU A 49 14.46 5.23 3.09
CA LEU A 49 14.13 4.14 4.02
C LEU A 49 15.28 3.13 4.22
N GLY A 50 16.38 3.27 3.48
CA GLY A 50 17.56 2.41 3.52
C GLY A 50 18.56 2.79 4.60
#